data_AF-A0A956PAU2-F1
#
_entry.id   AF-A0A956PAU2-F1
#
_cell.length_a   1.000
_cell.length_b   1.000
_cell.length_c   1.000
_cell.angle_alpha   90.00
_cell.angle_beta   90.00
_cell.angle_gamma   90.00
#
_symmetry.space_group_name_H-M   'P 1'
#
loop_
_entity.id
_entity.type
_entity.pdbx_description
1 polymer ?
#
loop_
_entity_poly.entity_id
_entity_poly.type
_entity_poly.pdbx_seq_one_letter_code
_entity_poly.pdbx_strand_id
1 'polypeptide(L)'
;MSPRETVRSFRPIELFAIATVVTLAVAAGAKALDLPRRLNAGEIARADDLNANFQALADEIEVLRAQVTALEQAQAKAGANPALALGPYVRVETGTLDGLAGPHVIFEGANVHVRGGGGATDDANGLGNLILGYDAVVDPDAGRTGSHNLVVGDGHGFTSHGGIVAGRENRIEGAGAVALGGWRNDATGAESAVLGGTHLAASGERSAVLGGWGGRASGDYAAVSGGQDNEAGAPYASVAGGRGNTAAGAFASVGGGQSNRAEGDYSVV
;
A
#
# COMPACT_ATOMS: atom_id res chain seq x y z
N MET A 1 30.17 21.03 39.88
CA MET A 1 30.23 19.84 39.01
C MET A 1 28.97 19.85 38.17
N SER A 2 29.12 20.05 36.85
CA SER A 2 27.98 20.22 35.94
C SER A 2 27.33 18.87 35.59
N PRO A 3 26.02 18.84 35.29
CA PRO A 3 25.40 17.71 34.62
C PRO A 3 25.77 17.73 33.13
N ARG A 4 26.09 16.56 32.56
CA ARG A 4 26.24 16.38 31.10
C ARG A 4 24.91 15.88 30.54
N GLU A 5 24.17 16.75 29.88
CA GLU A 5 23.07 16.38 29.00
C GLU A 5 23.64 15.75 27.73
N THR A 6 23.24 14.52 27.45
CA THR A 6 23.60 13.82 26.21
C THR A 6 22.50 14.08 25.19
N VAL A 7 22.81 14.96 24.22
CA VAL A 7 22.00 15.21 23.03
C VAL A 7 21.87 13.90 22.24
N ARG A 8 20.65 13.35 22.13
CA ARG A 8 20.36 12.28 21.17
C ARG A 8 19.71 12.88 19.94
N SER A 9 20.44 12.75 18.84
CA SER A 9 20.08 13.11 17.47
C SER A 9 18.80 12.41 17.01
N PHE A 10 17.85 13.18 16.48
CA PHE A 10 16.69 12.67 15.75
C PHE A 10 16.91 12.72 14.23
N ARG A 11 16.30 11.72 13.54
CA ARG A 11 15.82 11.63 12.13
C ARG A 11 16.46 10.47 11.31
N PRO A 12 15.70 9.78 10.42
CA PRO A 12 14.74 10.39 9.48
C PRO A 12 13.46 9.59 9.12
N ILE A 13 12.26 10.12 9.42
CA ILE A 13 11.01 9.91 8.62
C ILE A 13 10.13 11.18 8.55
N GLU A 14 10.28 12.17 9.42
CA GLU A 14 9.57 13.46 9.24
C GLU A 14 10.25 14.36 8.21
N LEU A 15 10.04 14.20 6.89
CA LEU A 15 10.44 15.25 5.93
C LEU A 15 9.86 15.20 4.50
N PHE A 16 8.65 14.70 4.23
CA PHE A 16 8.09 14.80 2.86
C PHE A 16 6.72 15.46 2.69
N ALA A 17 5.91 15.59 3.74
CA ALA A 17 4.66 16.38 3.66
C ALA A 17 4.77 17.78 4.29
N ILE A 18 5.77 18.01 5.14
CA ILE A 18 6.02 19.32 5.79
C ILE A 18 7.14 20.10 5.05
N ALA A 19 7.95 19.43 4.24
CA ALA A 19 9.06 20.04 3.52
C ALA A 19 8.63 20.99 2.38
N THR A 20 7.40 20.89 1.87
CA THR A 20 6.90 21.78 0.80
C THR A 20 5.94 22.87 1.32
N VAL A 21 5.68 22.93 2.63
CA VAL A 21 4.89 24.00 3.26
C VAL A 21 5.71 24.82 4.27
N VAL A 22 6.96 24.44 4.56
CA VAL A 22 7.89 25.24 5.38
C VAL A 22 9.14 25.63 4.59
N THR A 23 8.95 26.04 3.32
CA THR A 23 9.86 27.03 2.67
C THR A 23 9.28 28.45 2.80
N LEU A 24 8.55 28.69 3.90
CA LEU A 24 8.14 30.02 4.34
C LEU A 24 8.43 30.18 5.83
N ALA A 25 9.66 29.86 6.21
CA ALA A 25 10.23 30.35 7.45
C ALA A 25 11.36 31.33 7.08
N VAL A 26 11.00 32.62 7.13
CA VAL A 26 11.84 33.65 7.74
C VAL A 26 13.18 33.95 7.00
N ALA A 27 13.09 34.48 5.78
CA ALA A 27 13.96 35.59 5.42
C ALA A 27 13.14 36.87 5.71
N ALA A 28 13.02 37.34 6.94
CA ALA A 28 14.10 37.88 7.72
C ALA A 28 13.80 37.71 9.20
N GLY A 29 14.75 37.20 9.97
CA GLY A 29 14.79 37.55 11.39
C GLY A 29 14.78 39.07 11.45
N ALA A 30 13.92 39.67 12.28
CA ALA A 30 13.76 41.10 12.42
C ALA A 30 15.13 41.78 12.32
N LYS A 31 15.45 42.32 11.14
CA LYS A 31 16.68 43.04 10.94
C LYS A 31 16.50 44.24 11.85
N ALA A 32 17.43 44.49 12.77
CA ALA A 32 17.34 45.69 13.59
C ALA A 32 17.16 46.87 12.63
N LEU A 33 16.09 47.67 12.82
CA LEU A 33 15.80 48.82 11.97
C LEU A 33 17.03 49.73 11.99
N ASP A 34 17.76 49.74 10.87
CA ASP A 34 18.98 50.52 10.75
C ASP A 34 18.59 51.93 10.36
N LEU A 35 18.48 52.79 11.36
CA LEU A 35 18.18 54.20 11.13
C LEU A 35 19.42 54.88 10.52
N PRO A 36 19.27 55.60 9.39
CA PRO A 36 20.37 56.29 8.73
C PRO A 36 21.17 57.25 9.64
N ARG A 37 20.55 57.81 10.70
CA ARG A 37 21.23 58.60 11.72
C ARG A 37 20.79 58.28 13.14
N ARG A 38 21.75 58.25 14.06
CA ARG A 38 21.52 58.24 15.51
C ARG A 38 21.55 59.68 16.03
N LEU A 39 20.49 60.12 16.70
CA LEU A 39 20.43 61.44 17.33
C LEU A 39 21.01 61.34 18.75
N ASN A 40 22.13 62.02 19.02
CA ASN A 40 22.74 62.03 20.34
C ASN A 40 22.29 63.25 21.17
N ALA A 41 22.28 63.10 22.48
CA ALA A 41 21.91 64.19 23.39
C ALA A 41 22.89 65.37 23.25
N GLY A 42 22.36 66.57 23.01
CA GLY A 42 23.13 67.80 22.84
C GLY A 42 23.44 68.18 21.40
N GLU A 43 23.14 67.33 20.41
CA GLU A 43 23.26 67.65 18.98
C GLU A 43 21.96 68.27 18.44
N ILE A 44 22.08 69.27 17.55
CA ILE A 44 20.92 69.85 16.87
C ILE A 44 20.45 68.86 15.80
N ALA A 45 19.28 68.26 15.98
CA ALA A 45 18.66 67.40 14.98
C ALA A 45 18.32 68.23 13.73
N ARG A 46 18.92 67.89 12.58
CA ARG A 46 18.60 68.55 11.31
C ARG A 46 17.35 67.90 10.72
N ALA A 47 16.52 68.71 10.05
CA ALA A 47 15.28 68.22 9.44
C ALA A 47 15.53 67.06 8.46
N ASP A 48 16.63 67.12 7.70
CA ASP A 48 17.01 66.08 6.73
C ASP A 48 17.28 64.73 7.41
N ASP A 49 17.87 64.74 8.61
CA ASP A 49 18.20 63.52 9.37
C ASP A 49 16.95 62.83 9.88
N LEU A 50 16.01 63.65 10.37
CA LEU A 50 14.73 63.17 10.87
C LEU A 50 13.89 62.62 9.73
N ASN A 51 13.86 63.30 8.58
CA ASN A 51 13.18 62.84 7.38
C ASN A 51 13.76 61.53 6.84
N ALA A 52 15.08 61.36 6.85
CA ALA A 52 15.73 60.11 6.46
C ALA A 52 15.35 58.94 7.38
N ASN A 53 15.31 59.17 8.70
CA ASN A 53 14.86 58.16 9.66
C ASN A 53 13.37 57.82 9.51
N PHE A 54 12.50 58.81 9.23
CA PHE A 54 11.08 58.56 8.96
C PHE A 54 10.85 57.77 7.67
N GLN A 55 11.62 58.06 6.62
CA GLN A 55 11.54 57.29 5.38
C GLN A 55 11.97 55.82 5.61
N ALA A 56 13.07 55.59 6.33
CA ALA A 56 13.51 54.24 6.67
C ALA A 56 12.46 53.46 7.49
N LEU A 57 11.77 54.14 8.42
CA LEU A 57 10.67 53.55 9.17
C LEU A 57 9.45 53.25 8.27
N ALA A 58 9.11 54.14 7.34
CA ALA A 58 8.01 53.93 6.41
C ALA A 58 8.27 52.74 5.47
N ASP A 59 9.48 52.64 4.94
CA ASP A 59 9.92 51.52 4.10
C ASP A 59 9.84 50.19 4.88
N GLU A 60 10.29 50.15 6.14
CA GLU A 60 10.20 48.96 7.00
C GLU A 60 8.74 48.58 7.30
N ILE A 61 7.85 49.57 7.52
CA ILE A 61 6.41 49.31 7.71
C ILE A 61 5.81 48.67 6.45
N GLU A 62 6.22 49.10 5.26
CA GLU A 62 5.76 48.52 4.00
C GLU A 62 6.23 47.05 3.86
N VAL A 63 7.49 46.77 4.19
CA VAL A 63 8.04 45.41 4.23
C VAL A 63 7.26 44.53 5.23
N LEU A 64 7.02 45.00 6.44
CA LEU A 64 6.26 44.26 7.45
C LEU A 64 4.82 43.99 7.01
N ARG A 65 4.15 44.95 6.37
CA ARG A 65 2.79 44.75 5.81
C ARG A 65 2.78 43.68 4.72
N ALA A 66 3.79 43.67 3.86
CA ALA A 66 3.94 42.63 2.85
C ALA A 66 4.16 41.25 3.50
N GLN A 67 4.97 41.16 4.56
CA GLN A 67 5.18 39.91 5.31
C GLN A 67 3.91 39.41 5.98
N VAL A 68 3.14 40.30 6.64
CA VAL A 68 1.85 39.94 7.25
C VAL A 68 0.89 39.41 6.18
N THR A 69 0.80 40.08 5.04
CA THR A 69 -0.06 39.64 3.92
C THR A 69 0.36 38.25 3.42
N ALA A 70 1.67 37.99 3.30
CA ALA A 70 2.20 36.69 2.90
C ALA A 70 1.89 35.59 3.94
N LEU A 71 1.98 35.90 5.24
CA LEU A 71 1.64 34.97 6.33
C LEU A 71 0.14 34.66 6.35
N GLU A 72 -0.71 35.67 6.16
CA GLU A 72 -2.17 35.49 6.08
C GLU A 72 -2.55 34.58 4.90
N GLN A 73 -1.91 34.77 3.74
CA GLN A 73 -2.09 33.90 2.57
C GLN A 73 -1.61 32.47 2.84
N ALA A 74 -0.47 32.30 3.53
CA ALA A 74 0.04 30.98 3.90
C ALA A 74 -0.89 30.27 4.90
N GLN A 75 -1.42 30.99 5.88
CA GLN A 75 -2.37 30.46 6.85
C GLN A 75 -3.68 30.04 6.18
N ALA A 76 -4.21 30.84 5.24
CA ALA A 76 -5.39 30.49 4.47
C ALA A 76 -5.16 29.20 3.65
N LYS A 77 -4.00 29.07 3.02
CA LYS A 77 -3.62 27.85 2.28
C LYS A 77 -3.50 26.63 3.20
N ALA A 78 -2.91 26.80 4.39
CA ALA A 78 -2.79 25.73 5.37
C ALA A 78 -4.16 25.28 5.91
N GLY A 79 -5.05 26.22 6.23
CA GLY A 79 -6.42 25.94 6.70
C GLY A 79 -7.30 25.27 5.64
N ALA A 80 -7.00 25.47 4.35
CA ALA A 80 -7.71 24.82 3.25
C ALA A 80 -7.16 23.42 2.90
N ASN A 81 -6.15 22.90 3.62
CA ASN A 81 -5.56 21.59 3.33
C ASN A 81 -6.55 20.46 3.66
N PRO A 82 -7.00 19.66 2.68
CA PRO A 82 -7.95 18.57 2.91
C PRO A 82 -7.44 17.49 3.87
N ALA A 83 -6.12 17.34 4.02
CA ALA A 83 -5.53 16.39 4.96
C ALA A 83 -5.93 16.68 6.42
N LEU A 84 -6.26 17.93 6.77
CA LEU A 84 -6.76 18.28 8.10
C LEU A 84 -8.11 17.60 8.42
N ALA A 85 -8.91 17.27 7.40
CA ALA A 85 -10.17 16.55 7.58
C ALA A 85 -9.98 15.09 8.03
N LEU A 86 -8.76 14.55 7.96
CA LEU A 86 -8.43 13.22 8.46
C LEU A 86 -8.29 13.19 9.99
N GLY A 87 -8.09 14.33 10.65
CA GLY A 87 -7.78 14.42 12.09
C GLY A 87 -8.73 13.64 13.01
N PRO A 88 -10.06 13.63 12.79
CA PRO A 88 -10.99 12.82 13.58
C PRO A 88 -10.87 11.31 13.38
N TYR A 89 -10.22 10.86 12.30
CA TYR A 89 -10.24 9.47 11.86
C TYR A 89 -8.87 8.80 11.85
N VAL A 90 -7.78 9.57 11.79
CA VAL A 90 -6.41 9.03 11.68
C VAL A 90 -5.53 9.58 12.78
N ARG A 91 -4.89 8.69 13.53
CA ARG A 91 -3.82 9.05 14.48
C ARG A 91 -2.58 8.19 14.31
N VAL A 92 -1.45 8.70 14.79
CA VAL A 92 -0.18 7.98 14.83
C VAL A 92 0.23 7.77 16.28
N GLU A 93 0.42 6.51 16.69
CA GLU A 93 0.94 6.15 18.00
C GLU A 93 2.39 5.66 17.85
N THR A 94 3.34 6.37 18.47
CA THR A 94 4.78 6.11 18.28
C THR A 94 5.37 5.10 19.28
N GLY A 95 4.62 4.77 20.33
CA GLY A 95 5.02 3.80 21.35
C GLY A 95 4.81 2.36 20.90
N THR A 96 4.80 1.46 21.88
CA THR A 96 4.35 0.08 21.69
C THR A 96 2.84 0.02 21.85
N LEU A 97 2.14 -0.57 20.88
CA LEU A 97 0.71 -0.88 20.96
C LEU A 97 0.53 -2.40 20.87
N ASP A 98 -0.17 -3.00 21.84
CA ASP A 98 -0.42 -4.45 21.91
C ASP A 98 0.83 -5.33 21.75
N GLY A 99 1.98 -4.87 22.25
CA GLY A 99 3.26 -5.58 22.16
C GLY A 99 4.00 -5.43 20.81
N LEU A 100 3.42 -4.73 19.84
CA LEU A 100 4.06 -4.41 18.57
C LEU A 100 4.79 -3.06 18.65
N ALA A 101 6.00 -2.99 18.11
CA ALA A 101 6.75 -1.73 18.04
C ALA A 101 6.12 -0.79 17.01
N GLY A 102 5.90 0.46 17.42
CA GLY A 102 5.41 1.51 16.53
C GLY A 102 6.47 2.06 15.57
N PRO A 103 6.13 3.10 14.80
CA PRO A 103 4.85 3.83 14.86
C PRO A 103 3.67 3.05 14.25
N HIS A 104 2.48 3.23 14.83
CA HIS A 104 1.21 2.67 14.36
C HIS A 104 0.38 3.78 13.71
N VAL A 105 -0.09 3.57 12.49
CA VAL A 105 -1.11 4.42 11.88
C VAL A 105 -2.46 3.77 12.10
N ILE A 106 -3.37 4.45 12.80
CA ILE A 106 -4.65 3.90 13.24
C ILE A 106 -5.77 4.69 12.58
N PHE A 107 -6.68 3.97 11.91
CA PHE A 107 -7.93 4.49 11.39
C PHE A 107 -9.06 4.13 12.37
N GLU A 108 -9.79 5.11 12.88
CA GLU A 108 -10.90 4.91 13.82
C GLU A 108 -12.15 5.67 13.35
N GLY A 109 -13.32 5.04 13.45
CA GLY A 109 -14.59 5.65 13.04
C GLY A 109 -14.75 5.89 11.53
N ALA A 110 -13.91 5.28 10.69
CA ALA A 110 -13.95 5.42 9.23
C ALA A 110 -13.63 4.11 8.50
N ASN A 111 -14.14 3.99 7.27
CA ASN A 111 -13.73 2.95 6.33
C ASN A 111 -12.52 3.42 5.50
N VAL A 112 -11.61 2.51 5.17
CA VAL A 112 -10.48 2.78 4.27
C VAL A 112 -10.78 2.19 2.90
N HIS A 113 -10.82 3.04 1.87
CA HIS A 113 -11.00 2.62 0.48
C HIS A 113 -9.68 2.77 -0.28
N VAL A 114 -9.15 1.66 -0.80
CA VAL A 114 -8.02 1.64 -1.74
C VAL A 114 -8.59 1.41 -3.13
N ARG A 115 -8.49 2.40 -4.04
CA ARG A 115 -9.18 2.40 -5.34
C ARG A 115 -8.22 2.63 -6.48
N GLY A 116 -8.45 1.95 -7.61
CA GLY A 116 -7.66 2.11 -8.83
C GLY A 116 -7.99 3.37 -9.63
N GLY A 117 -9.12 4.02 -9.33
CA GLY A 117 -9.52 5.29 -9.97
C GLY A 117 -10.26 5.16 -11.30
N GLY A 118 -10.51 3.94 -11.81
CA GLY A 118 -11.30 3.72 -13.03
C GLY A 118 -12.81 3.83 -12.82
N GLY A 119 -13.28 3.87 -11.57
CA GLY A 119 -14.70 4.05 -11.23
C GLY A 119 -15.54 2.76 -11.28
N ALA A 120 -14.92 1.61 -11.50
CA ALA A 120 -15.56 0.30 -11.52
C ALA A 120 -14.72 -0.71 -10.70
N THR A 121 -15.34 -1.80 -10.24
CA THR A 121 -14.66 -2.85 -9.45
C THR A 121 -13.87 -3.81 -10.35
N ASP A 122 -14.30 -3.95 -11.61
CA ASP A 122 -13.74 -4.83 -12.63
C ASP A 122 -12.69 -4.15 -13.52
N ASP A 123 -12.21 -2.97 -13.11
CA ASP A 123 -11.03 -2.39 -13.72
C ASP A 123 -9.77 -3.22 -13.38
N ALA A 124 -8.81 -3.25 -14.31
CA ALA A 124 -7.51 -3.91 -14.14
C ALA A 124 -6.43 -2.96 -14.69
N ASN A 125 -6.20 -1.89 -13.93
CA ASN A 125 -5.29 -0.81 -14.27
C ASN A 125 -3.99 -0.82 -13.42
N GLY A 126 -3.79 -1.86 -12.61
CA GLY A 126 -2.64 -2.03 -11.73
C GLY A 126 -2.71 -1.25 -10.42
N LEU A 127 -3.73 -0.40 -10.23
CA LEU A 127 -3.89 0.46 -9.06
C LEU A 127 -5.01 -0.04 -8.14
N GLY A 128 -5.08 0.48 -6.91
CA GLY A 128 -6.12 0.09 -5.96
C GLY A 128 -5.82 -1.19 -5.18
N ASN A 129 -4.60 -1.72 -5.28
CA ASN A 129 -4.16 -2.88 -4.50
C ASN A 129 -3.67 -2.46 -3.11
N LEU A 130 -3.94 -3.28 -2.09
CA LEU A 130 -3.34 -3.16 -0.76
C LEU A 130 -2.15 -4.12 -0.64
N ILE A 131 -0.94 -3.58 -0.59
CA ILE A 131 0.31 -4.34 -0.55
C ILE A 131 0.86 -4.33 0.88
N LEU A 132 1.03 -5.52 1.49
CA LEU A 132 1.67 -5.70 2.79
C LEU A 132 3.08 -6.29 2.57
N GLY A 133 4.10 -5.48 2.84
CA GLY A 133 5.48 -5.76 2.44
C GLY A 133 5.84 -4.96 1.19
N TYR A 134 6.73 -5.49 0.36
CA TYR A 134 7.21 -4.81 -0.85
C TYR A 134 6.81 -5.50 -2.15
N ASP A 135 6.24 -6.72 -2.09
CA ASP A 135 5.98 -7.54 -3.26
C ASP A 135 7.15 -7.51 -4.25
N ALA A 136 8.36 -7.85 -3.79
CA ALA A 136 9.57 -7.62 -4.56
C ALA A 136 9.46 -8.27 -5.95
N VAL A 137 9.84 -7.53 -7.00
CA VAL A 137 9.80 -8.05 -8.37
C VAL A 137 10.92 -9.08 -8.52
N VAL A 138 10.55 -10.36 -8.51
CA VAL A 138 11.45 -11.48 -8.81
C VAL A 138 11.38 -11.83 -10.30
N ASP A 139 10.20 -11.65 -10.89
CA ASP A 139 9.92 -11.84 -12.31
C ASP A 139 9.31 -10.55 -12.89
N PRO A 140 9.99 -9.84 -13.80
CA PRO A 140 9.47 -8.61 -14.41
C PRO A 140 8.22 -8.87 -15.27
N ASP A 141 8.00 -10.10 -15.71
CA ASP A 141 6.87 -10.50 -16.56
C ASP A 141 5.70 -11.08 -15.75
N ALA A 142 5.72 -10.97 -14.41
CA ALA A 142 4.69 -11.51 -13.51
C ALA A 142 3.27 -10.96 -13.74
N GLY A 143 3.08 -9.97 -14.61
CA GLY A 143 1.76 -9.46 -14.99
C GLY A 143 1.05 -8.80 -13.81
N ARG A 144 1.55 -7.65 -13.34
CA ARG A 144 0.95 -6.87 -12.24
C ARG A 144 0.01 -5.78 -12.74
N THR A 145 -0.95 -6.17 -13.57
CA THR A 145 -1.93 -5.26 -14.18
C THR A 145 -3.27 -5.26 -13.43
N GLY A 146 -3.43 -6.15 -12.46
CA GLY A 146 -4.66 -6.30 -11.69
C GLY A 146 -4.88 -5.20 -10.67
N SER A 147 -6.13 -5.02 -10.28
CA SER A 147 -6.56 -3.97 -9.36
C SER A 147 -7.35 -4.56 -8.19
N HIS A 148 -7.51 -3.79 -7.10
CA HIS A 148 -8.37 -4.20 -5.97
C HIS A 148 -8.00 -5.53 -5.30
N ASN A 149 -6.70 -5.90 -5.30
CA ASN A 149 -6.19 -7.11 -4.68
C ASN A 149 -5.57 -6.84 -3.30
N LEU A 150 -5.57 -7.86 -2.44
CA LEU A 150 -4.74 -7.92 -1.25
C LEU A 150 -3.48 -8.74 -1.56
N VAL A 151 -2.30 -8.12 -1.42
CA VAL A 151 -1.01 -8.71 -1.81
C VAL A 151 -0.10 -8.79 -0.58
N VAL A 152 0.36 -9.99 -0.22
CA VAL A 152 1.15 -10.24 1.01
C VAL A 152 2.34 -11.16 0.75
N GLY A 153 3.52 -10.62 0.54
CA GLY A 153 4.71 -11.43 0.28
C GLY A 153 5.59 -10.86 -0.82
N ASP A 154 6.21 -11.72 -1.62
CA ASP A 154 7.14 -11.35 -2.69
C ASP A 154 6.90 -12.09 -4.01
N GLY A 155 7.18 -11.41 -5.12
CA GLY A 155 7.19 -11.99 -6.46
C GLY A 155 5.82 -12.31 -7.05
N HIS A 156 4.73 -11.72 -6.56
CA HIS A 156 3.40 -12.10 -7.01
C HIS A 156 3.05 -11.56 -8.42
N GLY A 157 2.22 -12.33 -9.11
CA GLY A 157 1.54 -11.93 -10.34
C GLY A 157 0.05 -11.76 -10.10
N PHE A 158 -0.56 -10.70 -10.62
CA PHE A 158 -1.99 -10.46 -10.47
C PHE A 158 -2.49 -9.61 -11.64
N THR A 159 -3.32 -10.20 -12.52
CA THR A 159 -3.74 -9.56 -13.78
C THR A 159 -5.21 -9.15 -13.81
N SER A 160 -6.01 -9.61 -12.86
CA SER A 160 -7.45 -9.31 -12.72
C SER A 160 -7.75 -8.58 -11.40
N HIS A 161 -8.93 -8.75 -10.82
CA HIS A 161 -9.39 -7.96 -9.69
C HIS A 161 -10.04 -8.77 -8.57
N GLY A 162 -10.05 -8.18 -7.37
CA GLY A 162 -10.75 -8.72 -6.21
C GLY A 162 -10.14 -10.00 -5.63
N GLY A 163 -8.87 -10.28 -5.94
CA GLY A 163 -8.17 -11.45 -5.46
C GLY A 163 -7.35 -11.23 -4.19
N ILE A 164 -6.88 -12.33 -3.63
CA ILE A 164 -5.95 -12.35 -2.49
C ILE A 164 -4.77 -13.22 -2.90
N VAL A 165 -3.56 -12.66 -2.80
CA VAL A 165 -2.33 -13.39 -3.11
C VAL A 165 -1.33 -13.20 -1.98
N ALA A 166 -0.83 -14.31 -1.44
CA ALA A 166 0.15 -14.32 -0.38
C ALA A 166 1.20 -15.41 -0.56
N GLY A 167 2.34 -15.31 0.13
CA GLY A 167 3.45 -16.28 0.04
C GLY A 167 4.58 -15.79 -0.86
N ARG A 168 5.05 -16.65 -1.78
CA ARG A 168 6.13 -16.30 -2.72
C ARG A 168 5.83 -16.74 -4.14
N GLU A 169 6.01 -15.84 -5.10
CA GLU A 169 5.92 -16.14 -6.54
C GLU A 169 4.58 -16.76 -6.99
N ASN A 170 3.49 -16.47 -6.27
CA ASN A 170 2.15 -16.94 -6.65
C ASN A 170 1.47 -16.00 -7.64
N ARG A 171 0.60 -16.55 -8.51
CA ARG A 171 -0.10 -15.83 -9.57
C ARG A 171 -1.62 -15.99 -9.44
N ILE A 172 -2.34 -14.86 -9.47
CA ILE A 172 -3.81 -14.81 -9.51
C ILE A 172 -4.28 -14.10 -10.80
N GLU A 173 -4.92 -14.81 -11.72
CA GLU A 173 -5.31 -14.24 -13.03
C GLU A 173 -6.82 -14.20 -13.27
N GLY A 174 -7.57 -15.01 -12.51
CA GLY A 174 -9.03 -14.98 -12.55
C GLY A 174 -9.60 -13.86 -11.68
N ALA A 175 -10.77 -13.35 -12.06
CA ALA A 175 -11.54 -12.45 -11.20
C ALA A 175 -11.89 -13.16 -9.89
N GLY A 176 -11.58 -12.53 -8.75
CA GLY A 176 -11.82 -13.12 -7.42
C GLY A 176 -10.95 -14.35 -7.10
N ALA A 177 -9.89 -14.63 -7.87
CA ALA A 177 -9.01 -15.76 -7.60
C ALA A 177 -8.18 -15.54 -6.33
N VAL A 178 -7.90 -16.64 -5.62
CA VAL A 178 -7.22 -16.61 -4.32
C VAL A 178 -6.05 -17.59 -4.29
N ALA A 179 -4.89 -17.10 -3.86
CA ALA A 179 -3.72 -17.89 -3.50
C ALA A 179 -3.25 -17.50 -2.09
N LEU A 180 -3.62 -18.28 -1.06
CA LEU A 180 -3.41 -17.89 0.35
C LEU A 180 -1.98 -18.08 0.88
N GLY A 181 -1.09 -18.70 0.10
CA GLY A 181 0.27 -18.96 0.52
C GLY A 181 1.02 -19.92 -0.39
N GLY A 182 2.16 -20.41 0.10
CA GLY A 182 2.99 -21.36 -0.64
C GLY A 182 3.91 -20.70 -1.66
N TRP A 183 4.46 -21.51 -2.56
CA TRP A 183 5.45 -21.08 -3.55
C TRP A 183 5.06 -21.49 -4.98
N ARG A 184 5.02 -20.52 -5.90
CA ARG A 184 4.74 -20.75 -7.34
C ARG A 184 3.43 -21.49 -7.61
N ASN A 185 2.34 -20.97 -7.05
CA ASN A 185 0.99 -21.46 -7.31
C ASN A 185 0.28 -20.55 -8.32
N ASP A 186 -0.56 -21.16 -9.16
CA ASP A 186 -1.32 -20.52 -10.22
C ASP A 186 -2.83 -20.67 -9.97
N ALA A 187 -3.51 -19.59 -9.60
CA ALA A 187 -4.97 -19.51 -9.55
C ALA A 187 -5.47 -18.66 -10.72
N THR A 188 -5.70 -19.29 -11.87
CA THR A 188 -5.98 -18.58 -13.13
C THR A 188 -7.46 -18.61 -13.54
N GLY A 189 -8.24 -19.54 -12.99
CA GLY A 189 -9.69 -19.58 -13.21
C GLY A 189 -10.41 -18.49 -12.41
N ALA A 190 -11.54 -18.00 -12.92
CA ALA A 190 -12.39 -17.07 -12.16
C ALA A 190 -12.90 -17.76 -10.88
N GLU A 191 -12.84 -17.04 -9.75
CA GLU A 191 -13.22 -17.53 -8.43
C GLU A 191 -12.46 -18.82 -8.00
N SER A 192 -11.29 -19.10 -8.60
CA SER A 192 -10.50 -20.28 -8.25
C SER A 192 -9.68 -20.07 -6.98
N ALA A 193 -9.33 -21.17 -6.30
CA ALA A 193 -8.66 -21.12 -5.00
C ALA A 193 -7.47 -22.08 -4.92
N VAL A 194 -6.32 -21.55 -4.50
CA VAL A 194 -5.18 -22.33 -4.03
C VAL A 194 -4.87 -21.94 -2.58
N LEU A 195 -4.96 -22.88 -1.64
CA LEU A 195 -4.82 -22.53 -0.21
C LEU A 195 -3.36 -22.57 0.29
N GLY A 196 -2.47 -23.27 -0.40
CA GLY A 196 -1.05 -23.35 -0.06
C GLY A 196 -0.38 -24.58 -0.67
N GLY A 197 0.93 -24.70 -0.54
CA GLY A 197 1.71 -25.76 -1.21
C GLY A 197 2.62 -25.20 -2.28
N THR A 198 3.05 -26.04 -3.22
CA THR A 198 4.05 -25.68 -4.22
C THR A 198 3.64 -26.15 -5.61
N HIS A 199 3.76 -25.28 -6.62
CA HIS A 199 3.49 -25.64 -8.02
C HIS A 199 2.08 -26.21 -8.24
N LEU A 200 1.08 -25.62 -7.59
CA LEU A 200 -0.32 -26.00 -7.77
C LEU A 200 -0.99 -25.12 -8.83
N ALA A 201 -1.96 -25.68 -9.56
CA ALA A 201 -2.73 -24.94 -10.56
C ALA A 201 -4.25 -25.15 -10.39
N ALA A 202 -4.99 -24.08 -10.14
CA ALA A 202 -6.45 -24.03 -10.16
C ALA A 202 -6.89 -23.16 -11.35
N SER A 203 -7.08 -23.80 -12.51
CA SER A 203 -7.29 -23.11 -13.79
C SER A 203 -8.73 -23.15 -14.32
N GLY A 204 -9.57 -24.05 -13.82
CA GLY A 204 -11.02 -24.03 -14.10
C GLY A 204 -11.76 -22.95 -13.32
N GLU A 205 -12.92 -22.51 -13.81
CA GLU A 205 -13.81 -21.61 -13.05
C GLU A 205 -14.25 -22.29 -11.75
N ARG A 206 -14.17 -21.59 -10.61
CA ARG A 206 -14.51 -22.12 -9.27
C ARG A 206 -13.77 -23.42 -8.91
N SER A 207 -12.62 -23.67 -9.53
CA SER A 207 -11.77 -24.82 -9.21
C SER A 207 -10.98 -24.58 -7.93
N ALA A 208 -10.57 -25.66 -7.25
CA ALA A 208 -9.80 -25.55 -6.02
C ALA A 208 -8.68 -26.59 -5.91
N VAL A 209 -7.50 -26.15 -5.46
CA VAL A 209 -6.41 -27.03 -5.01
C VAL A 209 -6.00 -26.64 -3.60
N LEU A 210 -6.27 -27.50 -2.61
CA LEU A 210 -6.13 -27.10 -1.20
C LEU A 210 -4.70 -27.19 -0.67
N GLY A 211 -3.82 -27.96 -1.32
CA GLY A 211 -2.51 -28.28 -0.75
C GLY A 211 -1.62 -29.16 -1.63
N GLY A 212 -0.38 -29.35 -1.20
CA GLY A 212 0.50 -30.39 -1.75
C GLY A 212 1.54 -29.88 -2.76
N TRP A 213 1.89 -30.74 -3.71
CA TRP A 213 2.90 -30.46 -4.74
C TRP A 213 2.41 -30.89 -6.12
N GLY A 214 2.44 -30.00 -7.11
CA GLY A 214 2.14 -30.36 -8.51
C GLY A 214 0.67 -30.70 -8.82
N GLY A 215 -0.27 -30.43 -7.91
CA GLY A 215 -1.70 -30.71 -8.10
C GLY A 215 -2.38 -29.74 -9.07
N ARG A 216 -3.30 -30.25 -9.90
CA ARG A 216 -4.05 -29.48 -10.90
C ARG A 216 -5.56 -29.69 -10.80
N ALA A 217 -6.32 -28.63 -10.68
CA ALA A 217 -7.76 -28.61 -10.88
C ALA A 217 -8.06 -27.79 -12.14
N SER A 218 -8.18 -28.48 -13.28
CA SER A 218 -8.27 -27.85 -14.61
C SER A 218 -9.70 -27.71 -15.12
N GLY A 219 -10.63 -28.52 -14.63
CA GLY A 219 -12.04 -28.42 -14.98
C GLY A 219 -12.79 -27.39 -14.13
N ASP A 220 -13.89 -26.88 -14.67
CA ASP A 220 -14.78 -26.00 -13.90
C ASP A 220 -15.37 -26.77 -12.71
N TYR A 221 -15.41 -26.14 -11.53
CA TYR A 221 -15.82 -26.75 -10.27
C TYR A 221 -14.98 -27.98 -9.86
N ALA A 222 -13.82 -28.21 -10.49
CA ALA A 222 -12.96 -29.33 -10.16
C ALA A 222 -12.23 -29.10 -8.83
N ALA A 223 -11.94 -30.17 -8.10
CA ALA A 223 -11.28 -30.08 -6.80
C ALA A 223 -10.18 -31.11 -6.62
N VAL A 224 -9.01 -30.65 -6.15
CA VAL A 224 -7.94 -31.51 -5.65
C VAL A 224 -7.68 -31.15 -4.19
N SER A 225 -7.96 -32.08 -3.27
CA SER A 225 -7.83 -31.81 -1.83
C SER A 225 -6.37 -31.78 -1.35
N GLY A 226 -5.45 -32.37 -2.09
CA GLY A 226 -4.02 -32.31 -1.79
C GLY A 226 -3.23 -33.46 -2.41
N GLY A 227 -2.03 -33.72 -1.87
CA GLY A 227 -1.16 -34.81 -2.31
C GLY A 227 -0.11 -34.38 -3.34
N GLN A 228 0.34 -35.33 -4.16
CA GLN A 228 1.41 -35.10 -5.13
C GLN A 228 0.93 -35.42 -6.54
N ASP A 229 1.05 -34.49 -7.49
CA ASP A 229 0.77 -34.71 -8.92
C ASP A 229 -0.64 -35.25 -9.22
N ASN A 230 -1.64 -34.82 -8.46
CA ASN A 230 -3.03 -35.21 -8.69
C ASN A 230 -3.71 -34.25 -9.67
N GLU A 231 -4.58 -34.76 -10.54
CA GLU A 231 -5.28 -33.98 -11.55
C GLU A 231 -6.78 -34.24 -11.55
N ALA A 232 -7.57 -33.20 -11.34
CA ALA A 232 -9.00 -33.16 -11.63
C ALA A 232 -9.22 -32.36 -12.92
N GLY A 233 -9.28 -33.05 -14.05
CA GLY A 233 -9.14 -32.46 -15.39
C GLY A 233 -10.45 -32.05 -16.08
N ALA A 234 -11.59 -32.54 -15.60
CA ALA A 234 -12.91 -32.32 -16.21
C ALA A 234 -13.88 -31.58 -15.27
N PRO A 235 -14.99 -31.03 -15.80
CA PRO A 235 -15.97 -30.34 -14.97
C PRO A 235 -16.50 -31.23 -13.84
N TYR A 236 -16.58 -30.67 -12.63
CA TYR A 236 -17.00 -31.36 -11.41
C TYR A 236 -16.15 -32.57 -11.01
N ALA A 237 -14.99 -32.78 -11.63
CA ALA A 237 -14.08 -33.87 -11.26
C ALA A 237 -13.45 -33.63 -9.88
N SER A 238 -13.17 -34.70 -9.14
CA SER A 238 -12.57 -34.59 -7.81
C SER A 238 -11.48 -35.63 -7.57
N VAL A 239 -10.40 -35.19 -6.90
CA VAL A 239 -9.37 -36.08 -6.35
C VAL A 239 -9.16 -35.73 -4.88
N ALA A 240 -9.47 -36.67 -3.99
CA ALA A 240 -9.37 -36.45 -2.54
C ALA A 240 -7.92 -36.48 -2.01
N GLY A 241 -6.96 -36.99 -2.78
CA GLY A 241 -5.54 -36.93 -2.43
C GLY A 241 -4.73 -38.06 -3.07
N GLY A 242 -3.58 -38.39 -2.46
CA GLY A 242 -2.70 -39.45 -2.93
C GLY A 242 -1.61 -38.96 -3.88
N ARG A 243 -1.12 -39.84 -4.77
CA ARG A 243 -0.04 -39.53 -5.70
C ARG A 243 -0.35 -39.91 -7.14
N GLY A 244 -0.31 -38.96 -8.06
CA GLY A 244 -0.44 -39.24 -9.49
C GLY A 244 -1.81 -39.74 -9.92
N ASN A 245 -2.87 -39.36 -9.21
CA ASN A 245 -4.25 -39.75 -9.53
C ASN A 245 -4.88 -38.79 -10.54
N THR A 246 -5.73 -39.29 -11.43
CA THR A 246 -6.39 -38.48 -12.46
C THR A 246 -7.89 -38.77 -12.50
N ALA A 247 -8.72 -37.74 -12.33
CA ALA A 247 -10.16 -37.75 -12.61
C ALA A 247 -10.41 -36.96 -13.91
N ALA A 248 -10.66 -37.66 -15.02
CA ALA A 248 -10.74 -37.09 -16.37
C ALA A 248 -12.14 -37.11 -17.00
N GLY A 249 -13.09 -37.86 -16.43
CA GLY A 249 -14.50 -37.80 -16.84
C GLY A 249 -15.26 -36.68 -16.11
N ALA A 250 -16.33 -36.16 -16.71
CA ALA A 250 -17.19 -35.20 -16.01
C ALA A 250 -17.83 -35.88 -14.78
N PHE A 251 -17.85 -35.19 -13.64
CA PHE A 251 -18.28 -35.77 -12.35
C PHE A 251 -17.48 -36.99 -11.87
N ALA A 252 -16.30 -37.27 -12.45
CA ALA A 252 -15.47 -38.39 -12.00
C ALA A 252 -14.85 -38.12 -10.62
N SER A 253 -14.65 -39.17 -9.83
CA SER A 253 -14.04 -39.07 -8.50
C SER A 253 -12.96 -40.12 -8.27
N VAL A 254 -11.85 -39.70 -7.68
CA VAL A 254 -10.82 -40.59 -7.14
C VAL A 254 -10.66 -40.34 -5.64
N GLY A 255 -10.95 -41.35 -4.83
CA GLY A 255 -10.88 -41.26 -3.37
C GLY A 255 -9.47 -41.13 -2.80
N GLY A 256 -8.44 -41.50 -3.58
CA GLY A 256 -7.03 -41.38 -3.19
C GLY A 256 -6.18 -42.50 -3.81
N GLY A 257 -5.10 -42.89 -3.13
CA GLY A 257 -4.19 -43.94 -3.58
C GLY A 257 -3.09 -43.43 -4.52
N GLN A 258 -2.59 -44.30 -5.40
CA GLN A 258 -1.51 -43.97 -6.33
C GLN A 258 -1.85 -44.41 -7.75
N SER A 259 -1.71 -43.50 -8.71
CA SER A 259 -1.86 -43.78 -10.15
C SER A 259 -3.24 -44.31 -10.57
N ASN A 260 -4.29 -43.94 -9.84
CA ASN A 260 -5.67 -44.25 -10.19
C ASN A 260 -6.18 -43.33 -11.30
N ARG A 261 -7.05 -43.85 -12.17
CA ARG A 261 -7.58 -43.13 -13.33
C ARG A 261 -9.09 -43.35 -13.46
N ALA A 262 -9.86 -42.28 -13.28
CA ALA A 262 -11.31 -42.26 -13.46
C ALA A 262 -11.64 -41.49 -14.76
N GLU A 263 -11.71 -42.21 -15.88
CA GLU A 263 -11.82 -41.61 -17.22
C GLU A 263 -13.25 -41.48 -17.75
N GLY A 264 -14.19 -42.26 -17.21
CA GLY A 264 -15.59 -42.21 -17.62
C GLY A 264 -16.36 -41.12 -16.88
N ASP A 265 -17.36 -40.53 -17.54
CA ASP A 265 -18.30 -39.65 -16.86
C ASP A 265 -18.98 -40.39 -15.70
N TYR A 266 -19.11 -39.72 -14.55
CA TYR A 266 -19.64 -40.27 -13.30
C TYR A 266 -18.87 -41.48 -12.73
N SER A 267 -17.65 -41.77 -13.21
CA SER A 267 -16.85 -42.89 -12.71
C SER A 267 -16.24 -42.60 -11.33
N VAL A 268 -16.05 -43.65 -10.52
CA VAL A 268 -15.49 -43.56 -9.16
C VAL A 268 -14.42 -44.62 -8.98
N VAL A 269 -13.29 -44.25 -8.38
CA VAL A 269 -12.19 -45.15 -7.97
C VAL A 269 -11.85 -44.97 -6.51
#